data_AF-A0A836RHF1-F1
#
_entry.id   AF-A0A836RHF1-F1
#
_cell.length_a   1.000
_cell.length_b   1.000
_cell.length_c   1.000
_cell.angle_alpha   90.00
_cell.angle_beta   90.00
_cell.angle_gamma   90.00
#
_symmetry.space_group_name_H-M   'P 1'
#
loop_
_entity.id
_entity.type
_entity.pdbx_description
1 polymer ?
#
loop_
_entity_poly.entity_id
_entity_poly.type
_entity_poly.pdbx_seq_one_letter_code
_entity_poly.pdbx_strand_id
1 'polypeptide(L)'
;MPVTTKKLKLAGTYQYGQHGVIMPWFGLLVGKKGLLTLIETADDMRVVVEKKTLDHDVFVPRVVWLPSKQGLRYARRLRYCLFDRGGYVAMAKRYRRFLIAQGRFRTLEEKAKEIPNVRKLIGAINILDRSPDDTVLDWMIASGIRRALYSCGPRRERIAKALKAGYVVNRYDIYTDIAGPELLAVWGKPRNENDHRRIGYPDECFIRRDGTPRPGFAYPVGARDGVDPKGRKGRRIRCYNRCSACKLKWLKRNVPPQLRLGYTARFIDVETAKSLAECYSPKHPLTRTQDREARIQLFDYLRSLGQICSSEGGADWAAHALHYQEGSLTLNHFGALPGIYVGTAPFDLPESYVKTQLDPT
;
A
#
# COMPACT_ATOMS: atom_id res chain seq x y z
N MET A 1 -2.57 -22.52 26.70
CA MET A 1 -2.03 -23.46 25.70
C MET A 1 -1.01 -22.70 24.85
N PRO A 2 0.22 -23.23 24.64
CA PRO A 2 1.16 -22.58 23.75
C PRO A 2 0.55 -22.57 22.35
N VAL A 3 0.48 -21.38 21.74
CA VAL A 3 0.10 -21.25 20.34
C VAL A 3 1.06 -22.13 19.57
N THR A 4 0.57 -23.27 19.06
CA THR A 4 1.32 -24.12 18.14
C THR A 4 1.65 -23.23 16.95
N THR A 5 2.90 -22.78 16.88
CA THR A 5 3.43 -22.02 15.76
C THR A 5 3.29 -22.90 14.53
N LYS A 6 2.18 -22.76 13.79
CA LYS A 6 2.11 -23.20 12.39
C LYS A 6 3.41 -22.74 11.74
N LYS A 7 4.17 -23.70 11.20
CA LYS A 7 5.53 -23.54 10.67
C LYS A 7 5.72 -22.15 10.05
N LEU A 8 6.48 -21.29 10.70
CA LEU A 8 6.90 -20.01 10.15
C LEU A 8 7.60 -20.27 8.82
N LYS A 9 6.98 -19.90 7.69
CA LYS A 9 7.58 -20.04 6.36
C LYS A 9 8.51 -18.85 6.10
N LEU A 10 9.66 -18.87 6.75
CA LEU A 10 10.68 -17.83 6.60
C LEU A 10 11.62 -18.07 5.41
N ALA A 11 11.74 -19.31 4.93
CA ALA A 11 12.48 -19.58 3.71
C ALA A 11 11.68 -19.11 2.49
N GLY A 12 12.32 -18.32 1.62
CA GLY A 12 11.63 -17.73 0.49
C GLY A 12 12.41 -16.62 -0.20
N THR A 13 11.76 -16.02 -1.20
CA THR A 13 12.27 -14.84 -1.91
C THR A 13 11.34 -13.67 -1.66
N TYR A 14 11.91 -12.59 -1.15
CA TYR A 14 11.21 -11.39 -0.71
C TYR A 14 11.66 -10.20 -1.55
N GLN A 15 10.76 -9.64 -2.36
CA GLN A 15 11.04 -8.43 -3.13
C GLN A 15 10.92 -7.18 -2.25
N TYR A 16 11.45 -6.05 -2.72
CA TYR A 16 11.23 -4.77 -2.07
C TYR A 16 9.78 -4.30 -2.29
N GLY A 17 8.97 -4.31 -1.22
CA GLY A 17 7.52 -4.04 -1.25
C GLY A 17 6.73 -4.82 -0.19
N GLN A 18 5.41 -4.61 -0.12
CA GLN A 18 4.54 -5.19 0.93
C GLN A 18 4.51 -6.72 0.95
N HIS A 19 4.60 -7.36 -0.22
CA HIS A 19 4.66 -8.83 -0.31
C HIS A 19 6.07 -9.40 -0.06
N GLY A 20 7.01 -8.56 0.38
CA GLY A 20 8.34 -8.99 0.74
C GLY A 20 8.90 -8.17 1.90
N VAL A 21 9.97 -7.43 1.65
CA VAL A 21 10.61 -6.57 2.63
C VAL A 21 10.14 -5.13 2.41
N ILE A 22 9.46 -4.53 3.40
CA ILE A 22 8.94 -3.14 3.30
C ILE A 22 9.94 -2.07 3.71
N MET A 23 10.99 -2.44 4.45
CA MET A 23 12.11 -1.58 4.82
C MET A 23 13.39 -2.34 4.46
N PRO A 24 14.28 -1.80 3.60
CA PRO A 24 15.40 -2.52 3.01
C PRO A 24 16.53 -2.82 4.00
N TRP A 25 16.25 -3.64 5.01
CA TRP A 25 17.20 -4.16 5.96
C TRP A 25 16.70 -5.49 6.54
N PHE A 26 17.62 -6.29 7.05
CA PHE A 26 17.33 -7.43 7.92
C PHE A 26 18.44 -7.55 8.97
N GLY A 27 18.17 -8.26 10.06
CA GLY A 27 19.13 -8.43 11.14
C GLY A 27 19.25 -9.86 11.63
N LEU A 28 20.42 -10.19 12.16
CA LEU A 28 20.71 -11.43 12.87
C LEU A 28 21.04 -11.10 14.32
N LEU A 29 20.56 -11.91 15.25
CA LEU A 29 20.83 -11.77 16.68
C LEU A 29 21.50 -13.03 17.20
N VAL A 30 22.58 -12.88 17.95
CA VAL A 30 23.27 -13.96 18.68
C VAL A 30 23.41 -13.52 20.13
N GLY A 31 22.56 -14.08 20.99
CA GLY A 31 22.40 -13.59 22.36
C GLY A 31 22.03 -12.09 22.37
N LYS A 32 22.88 -11.27 22.98
CA LYS A 32 22.69 -9.80 23.03
C LYS A 32 23.32 -9.05 21.85
N LYS A 33 24.20 -9.72 21.09
CA LYS A 33 24.92 -9.13 19.96
C LYS A 33 24.03 -9.17 18.71
N GLY A 34 24.19 -8.18 17.84
CA GLY A 34 23.39 -8.05 16.63
C GLY A 34 24.21 -7.64 15.42
N LEU A 35 23.78 -8.12 14.25
CA LEU A 35 24.27 -7.69 12.95
C LEU A 35 23.09 -7.21 12.12
N LEU A 36 23.08 -5.93 11.76
CA LEU A 36 22.13 -5.36 10.79
C LEU A 36 22.79 -5.33 9.41
N THR A 37 22.11 -5.90 8.42
CA THR A 37 22.40 -5.65 7.00
C THR A 37 21.47 -4.55 6.51
N LEU A 38 22.00 -3.34 6.37
CA LEU A 38 21.30 -2.20 5.81
C LEU A 38 21.54 -2.13 4.29
N ILE A 39 20.49 -2.15 3.48
CA ILE A 39 20.58 -2.11 2.02
C ILE A 39 20.36 -0.67 1.56
N GLU A 40 21.43 0.05 1.24
CA GLU A 40 21.39 1.48 0.95
C GLU A 40 20.80 1.79 -0.44
N THR A 41 20.95 0.86 -1.39
CA THR A 41 20.49 1.01 -2.78
C THR A 41 19.47 -0.07 -3.15
N ALA A 42 18.23 0.07 -2.70
CA ALA A 42 17.28 -1.04 -2.61
C ALA A 42 16.38 -1.29 -3.84
N ASP A 43 16.42 -0.45 -4.88
CA ASP A 43 15.40 -0.54 -5.94
C ASP A 43 15.53 -1.81 -6.79
N ASP A 44 16.75 -2.28 -7.06
CA ASP A 44 17.01 -3.53 -7.78
C ASP A 44 17.60 -4.59 -6.84
N MET A 45 16.84 -4.97 -5.82
CA MET A 45 17.22 -6.05 -4.90
C MET A 45 16.06 -6.99 -4.61
N ARG A 46 16.41 -8.17 -4.14
CA ARG A 46 15.53 -9.06 -3.39
C ARG A 46 16.31 -9.66 -2.23
N VAL A 47 15.62 -10.03 -1.16
CA VAL A 47 16.18 -10.84 -0.08
C VAL A 47 15.78 -12.28 -0.33
N VAL A 48 16.74 -13.19 -0.32
CA VAL A 48 16.49 -14.64 -0.34
C VAL A 48 16.86 -15.17 1.03
N VAL A 49 15.96 -15.92 1.64
CA VAL A 49 16.22 -16.61 2.89
C VAL A 49 16.19 -18.11 2.60
N GLU A 50 17.31 -18.77 2.84
CA GLU A 50 17.42 -20.22 2.73
C GLU A 50 17.34 -20.85 4.12
N LYS A 51 16.58 -21.94 4.26
CA LYS A 51 16.66 -22.78 5.45
C LYS A 51 17.77 -23.81 5.20
N LYS A 52 18.73 -23.90 6.11
CA LYS A 52 19.71 -24.98 6.17
C LYS A 52 19.51 -25.75 7.46
N THR A 53 19.64 -27.06 7.41
CA THR A 53 19.61 -27.91 8.59
C THR A 53 21.04 -28.36 8.85
N LEU A 54 21.60 -27.90 9.97
CA LEU A 54 22.87 -28.38 10.53
C LEU A 54 22.52 -29.26 11.74
N ASP A 55 23.21 -29.11 12.88
CA ASP A 55 22.78 -29.69 14.17
C ASP A 55 21.44 -29.10 14.65
N HIS A 56 21.06 -27.94 14.10
CA HIS A 56 19.75 -27.31 14.24
C HIS A 56 19.38 -26.56 12.95
N ASP A 57 18.12 -26.16 12.83
CA ASP A 57 17.64 -25.36 11.71
C ASP A 57 18.16 -23.92 11.78
N VAL A 58 18.81 -23.46 10.71
CA VAL A 58 19.30 -22.09 10.55
C VAL A 58 18.68 -21.43 9.32
N PHE A 59 18.36 -20.14 9.42
CA PHE A 59 17.88 -19.32 8.31
C PHE A 59 18.97 -18.37 7.86
N VAL A 60 19.32 -18.43 6.57
CA VAL A 60 20.43 -17.68 5.99
C VAL A 60 19.87 -16.64 5.02
N PRO A 61 19.67 -15.37 5.47
CA PRO A 61 19.25 -14.29 4.60
C PRO A 61 20.43 -13.77 3.77
N ARG A 62 20.21 -13.55 2.47
CA ARG A 62 21.17 -12.89 1.57
C ARG A 62 20.48 -11.88 0.67
N VAL A 63 21.21 -10.81 0.35
CA VAL A 63 20.80 -9.85 -0.68
C VAL A 63 21.18 -10.39 -2.04
N VAL A 64 20.23 -10.40 -2.97
CA VAL A 64 20.47 -10.68 -4.38
C VAL A 64 20.20 -9.42 -5.18
N TRP A 65 21.25 -8.90 -5.83
CA TRP A 65 21.14 -7.74 -6.71
C TRP A 65 20.50 -8.14 -8.03
N LEU A 66 19.47 -7.38 -8.42
CA LEU A 66 18.80 -7.54 -9.70
C LEU A 66 19.47 -6.62 -10.74
N PRO A 67 19.51 -7.02 -12.02
CA PRO A 67 19.89 -6.09 -13.08
C PRO A 67 18.84 -4.97 -13.18
N SER A 68 19.33 -3.76 -13.42
CA SER A 68 18.52 -2.61 -13.82
C SER A 68 18.57 -2.51 -15.34
N LYS A 69 17.45 -2.77 -16.03
CA LYS A 69 17.39 -2.73 -17.50
C LYS A 69 18.51 -3.56 -18.14
N GLN A 70 18.60 -4.82 -17.72
CA GLN A 70 19.57 -5.82 -18.20
C GLN A 70 21.04 -5.57 -17.84
N GLY A 71 21.35 -4.57 -17.00
CA GLY A 71 22.74 -4.29 -16.58
C GLY A 71 22.88 -3.82 -15.14
N LEU A 72 24.12 -3.68 -14.67
CA LEU A 72 24.45 -3.07 -13.37
C LEU A 72 24.68 -1.56 -13.58
N ARG A 73 23.59 -0.79 -13.64
CA ARG A 73 23.62 0.63 -14.04
C ARG A 73 24.13 1.60 -12.97
N TYR A 74 24.25 1.17 -11.73
CA TYR A 74 24.72 2.00 -10.62
C TYR A 74 25.36 1.13 -9.53
N ALA A 75 26.19 1.75 -8.70
CA ALA A 75 26.87 1.10 -7.60
C ALA A 75 25.86 0.50 -6.60
N ARG A 76 26.00 -0.79 -6.30
CA ARG A 76 25.16 -1.47 -5.31
C ARG A 76 25.81 -1.36 -3.94
N ARG A 77 25.09 -0.85 -2.94
CA ARG A 77 25.63 -0.59 -1.61
C ARG A 77 24.77 -1.23 -0.54
N LEU A 78 25.44 -1.93 0.37
CA LEU A 78 24.91 -2.35 1.65
C LEU A 78 25.94 -2.02 2.74
N ARG A 79 25.46 -1.95 3.98
CA ARG A 79 26.27 -1.67 5.16
C ARG A 79 25.94 -2.67 6.26
N TYR A 80 26.98 -3.31 6.78
CA TYR A 80 26.90 -4.06 8.01
C TYR A 80 27.05 -3.12 9.20
N CYS A 81 26.09 -3.16 10.14
CA CYS A 81 26.20 -2.47 11.41
C CYS A 81 26.22 -3.51 12.53
N LEU A 82 27.32 -3.56 13.29
CA LEU A 82 27.47 -4.44 14.44
C LEU A 82 26.93 -3.76 15.70
N PHE A 83 26.35 -4.55 16.58
CA PHE A 83 25.81 -4.13 17.86
C PHE A 83 26.32 -5.07 18.96
N ASP A 84 26.98 -4.54 19.97
CA ASP A 84 27.39 -5.33 21.15
C ASP A 84 26.20 -5.70 22.04
N ARG A 85 25.20 -4.82 22.05
CA ARG A 85 23.93 -4.95 22.76
C ARG A 85 22.81 -4.25 22.01
N GLY A 86 21.59 -4.73 22.21
CA GLY A 86 20.39 -4.16 21.63
C GLY A 86 19.88 -5.00 20.46
N GLY A 87 18.67 -5.54 20.63
CA GLY A 87 18.02 -6.39 19.64
C GLY A 87 17.41 -5.61 18.47
N TYR A 88 16.33 -6.15 17.91
CA TYR A 88 15.63 -5.57 16.75
C TYR A 88 15.23 -4.08 16.93
N VAL A 89 14.97 -3.62 18.16
CA VAL A 89 14.68 -2.20 18.45
C VAL A 89 15.88 -1.29 18.14
N ALA A 90 17.09 -1.71 18.50
CA ALA A 90 18.30 -0.92 18.24
C ALA A 90 18.57 -0.84 16.73
N MET A 91 18.33 -1.95 16.02
CA MET A 91 18.43 -2.03 14.56
C MET A 91 17.40 -1.11 13.87
N ALA A 92 16.14 -1.15 14.31
CA ALA A 92 15.09 -0.26 13.79
C ALA A 92 15.44 1.23 14.03
N LYS A 93 15.96 1.58 15.21
CA LYS A 93 16.44 2.94 15.50
C LYS A 93 17.64 3.34 14.63
N ARG A 94 18.56 2.42 14.33
CA ARG A 94 19.69 2.65 13.40
C ARG A 94 19.19 2.94 11.99
N TYR A 95 18.20 2.18 11.52
CA TYR A 95 17.58 2.40 10.23
C TYR A 95 16.80 3.73 10.17
N ARG A 96 16.06 4.09 11.24
CA ARG A 96 15.43 5.42 11.35
C ARG A 96 16.45 6.56 11.22
N ARG A 97 17.60 6.46 11.90
CA ARG A 97 18.68 7.47 11.76
C ARG A 97 19.21 7.56 10.33
N PHE A 98 19.32 6.42 9.65
CA PHE A 98 19.69 6.41 8.23
C PHE A 98 18.66 7.16 7.37
N LEU A 99 17.36 6.94 7.57
CA LEU A 99 16.31 7.69 6.85
C LEU A 99 16.34 9.19 7.15
N ILE A 100 16.57 9.59 8.40
CA ILE A 100 16.70 11.00 8.80
C ILE A 100 17.89 11.64 8.09
N ALA A 101 19.06 10.99 8.09
CA ALA A 101 20.26 11.51 7.43
C ALA A 101 20.09 11.65 5.90
N GLN A 102 19.17 10.88 5.28
CA GLN A 102 18.84 11.00 3.86
C GLN A 102 17.71 12.01 3.57
N GLY A 103 17.17 12.71 4.59
CA GLY A 103 16.00 13.58 4.41
C GLY A 103 14.70 12.83 4.04
N ARG A 104 14.68 11.50 4.22
CA ARG A 104 13.54 10.63 3.87
C ARG A 104 12.61 10.34 5.05
N PHE A 105 12.92 10.88 6.22
CA PHE A 105 12.09 10.76 7.41
C PHE A 105 11.25 12.02 7.59
N ARG A 106 9.92 11.88 7.51
CA ARG A 106 8.97 12.96 7.75
C ARG A 106 7.91 12.54 8.75
N THR A 107 7.78 13.31 9.81
CA THR A 107 6.81 13.10 10.89
C THR A 107 5.38 13.43 10.45
N LEU A 108 4.39 12.89 11.17
CA LEU A 108 3.00 13.30 11.00
C LEU A 108 2.77 14.77 11.40
N GLU A 109 3.54 15.30 12.36
CA GLU A 109 3.44 16.71 12.77
C GLU A 109 3.89 17.66 11.65
N GLU A 110 5.02 17.37 10.98
CA GLU A 110 5.46 18.14 9.81
C GLU A 110 4.46 18.05 8.65
N LYS A 111 3.77 16.92 8.49
CA LYS A 111 2.70 16.77 7.51
C LYS A 111 1.45 17.54 7.92
N ALA A 112 1.13 17.59 9.21
CA ALA A 112 -0.01 18.32 9.75
C ALA A 112 0.16 19.85 9.71
N LYS A 113 1.40 20.36 9.58
CA LYS A 113 1.66 21.77 9.26
C LYS A 113 1.24 22.11 7.82
N GLU A 114 1.45 21.18 6.88
CA GLU A 114 1.04 21.32 5.48
C GLU A 114 -0.46 21.07 5.29
N ILE A 115 -0.99 20.00 5.88
CA ILE A 115 -2.39 19.58 5.77
C ILE A 115 -2.96 19.40 7.18
N PRO A 116 -3.58 20.44 7.78
CA PRO A 116 -4.05 20.39 9.17
C PRO A 116 -5.04 19.27 9.48
N ASN A 117 -5.85 18.85 8.50
CA ASN A 117 -6.80 17.75 8.65
C ASN A 117 -6.14 16.42 9.02
N VAL A 118 -4.82 16.25 8.83
CA VAL A 118 -4.07 15.05 9.27
C VAL A 118 -4.28 14.79 10.76
N ARG A 119 -4.44 15.84 11.60
CA ARG A 119 -4.67 15.68 13.05
C ARG A 119 -5.99 14.97 13.35
N LYS A 120 -6.98 15.06 12.45
CA LYS A 120 -8.26 14.36 12.60
C LYS A 120 -8.14 12.85 12.47
N LEU A 121 -7.03 12.33 11.92
CA LEU A 121 -6.77 10.89 11.83
C LEU A 121 -6.37 10.27 13.18
N ILE A 122 -5.88 11.07 14.13
CA ILE A 122 -5.46 10.56 15.44
C ILE A 122 -6.70 10.13 16.22
N GLY A 123 -6.78 8.84 16.55
CA GLY A 123 -7.95 8.24 17.18
C GLY A 123 -9.17 8.07 16.26
N ALA A 124 -8.99 8.22 14.94
CA ALA A 124 -10.06 7.97 13.97
C ALA A 124 -10.21 6.48 13.68
N ILE A 125 -11.46 6.00 13.63
CA ILE A 125 -11.76 4.69 13.07
C ILE A 125 -11.68 4.73 11.54
N ASN A 126 -11.16 3.68 10.90
CA ASN A 126 -11.15 3.57 9.44
C ASN A 126 -12.35 2.77 8.94
N ILE A 127 -13.21 3.39 8.13
CA ILE A 127 -14.43 2.78 7.59
C ILE A 127 -14.41 2.88 6.07
N LEU A 128 -14.56 1.74 5.40
CA LEU A 128 -14.84 1.64 3.97
C LEU A 128 -16.32 1.34 3.76
N ASP A 129 -17.11 2.38 3.52
CA ASP A 129 -18.55 2.26 3.31
C ASP A 129 -18.90 2.15 1.82
N ARG A 130 -19.45 0.99 1.45
CA ARG A 130 -19.97 0.69 0.11
C ARG A 130 -21.48 0.57 0.06
N SER A 131 -22.16 0.94 1.14
CA SER A 131 -23.61 0.87 1.27
C SER A 131 -24.28 1.83 0.28
N PRO A 132 -25.39 1.42 -0.35
CA PRO A 132 -26.11 2.24 -1.32
C PRO A 132 -26.86 3.40 -0.65
N ASP A 133 -27.00 3.39 0.67
CA ASP A 133 -27.72 4.37 1.50
C ASP A 133 -26.87 4.80 2.71
N ASP A 134 -27.38 5.74 3.50
CA ASP A 134 -26.62 6.39 4.57
C ASP A 134 -26.70 5.64 5.91
N THR A 135 -27.26 4.42 5.95
CA THR A 135 -27.49 3.66 7.19
C THR A 135 -26.24 3.54 8.06
N VAL A 136 -25.08 3.25 7.44
CA VAL A 136 -23.80 3.14 8.16
C VAL A 136 -23.37 4.49 8.73
N LEU A 137 -23.46 5.55 7.93
CA LEU A 137 -23.08 6.90 8.35
C LEU A 137 -23.97 7.38 9.51
N ASP A 138 -25.26 7.09 9.44
CA ASP A 138 -26.26 7.51 10.42
C ASP A 138 -26.07 6.79 11.73
N TRP A 139 -25.83 5.47 11.68
CA TRP A 139 -25.44 4.68 12.83
C TRP A 139 -24.15 5.20 13.48
N MET A 140 -23.13 5.54 12.68
CA MET A 140 -21.87 6.08 13.21
C MET A 140 -22.10 7.39 13.99
N ILE A 141 -22.87 8.31 13.40
CA ILE A 141 -23.19 9.61 14.02
C ILE A 141 -24.02 9.40 15.30
N ALA A 142 -25.07 8.59 15.24
CA ALA A 142 -25.94 8.32 16.39
C ALA A 142 -25.20 7.61 17.53
N SER A 143 -24.20 6.78 17.21
CA SER A 143 -23.36 6.09 18.19
C SER A 143 -22.31 7.00 18.85
N GLY A 144 -22.24 8.28 18.46
CA GLY A 144 -21.32 9.25 19.06
C GLY A 144 -19.87 9.13 18.59
N ILE A 145 -19.60 8.47 17.45
CA ILE A 145 -18.27 8.45 16.85
C ILE A 145 -17.89 9.86 16.44
N ARG A 146 -16.81 10.40 17.01
CA ARG A 146 -16.37 11.80 16.78
C ARG A 146 -15.28 11.94 15.74
N ARG A 147 -14.56 10.86 15.42
CA ARG A 147 -13.44 10.85 14.47
C ARG A 147 -13.50 9.59 13.61
N ALA A 148 -13.57 9.78 12.31
CA ALA A 148 -13.49 8.70 11.35
C ALA A 148 -12.71 9.14 10.11
N LEU A 149 -11.94 8.21 9.56
CA LEU A 149 -11.57 8.19 8.16
C LEU A 149 -12.68 7.42 7.43
N TYR A 150 -13.62 8.16 6.85
CA TYR A 150 -14.83 7.62 6.24
C TYR A 150 -14.69 7.61 4.72
N SER A 151 -14.51 6.43 4.14
CA SER A 151 -14.36 6.25 2.70
C SER A 151 -15.71 5.95 2.06
N CYS A 152 -16.14 6.77 1.10
CA CYS A 152 -17.45 6.62 0.45
C CYS A 152 -17.48 6.99 -1.04
N GLY A 153 -18.53 6.57 -1.74
CA GLY A 153 -18.83 6.96 -3.13
C GLY A 153 -19.19 8.46 -3.30
N PRO A 154 -19.34 8.94 -4.55
CA PRO A 154 -19.40 10.37 -4.87
C PRO A 154 -20.82 10.92 -4.72
N ARG A 155 -21.36 10.91 -3.50
CA ARG A 155 -22.68 11.47 -3.18
C ARG A 155 -22.54 12.75 -2.37
N ARG A 156 -22.98 13.87 -2.94
CA ARG A 156 -22.77 15.20 -2.37
C ARG A 156 -23.40 15.34 -0.98
N GLU A 157 -24.63 14.87 -0.80
CA GLU A 157 -25.32 14.96 0.49
C GLU A 157 -24.62 14.13 1.56
N ARG A 158 -24.25 12.88 1.24
CA ARG A 158 -23.50 11.99 2.16
C ARG A 158 -22.17 12.59 2.58
N ILE A 159 -21.40 13.11 1.61
CA ILE A 159 -20.09 13.73 1.90
C ILE A 159 -20.28 14.95 2.80
N ALA A 160 -21.24 15.83 2.49
CA ALA A 160 -21.55 16.98 3.32
C ALA A 160 -21.96 16.59 4.75
N LYS A 161 -22.79 15.54 4.90
CA LYS A 161 -23.21 14.99 6.19
C LYS A 161 -22.02 14.46 7.00
N ALA A 162 -21.13 13.69 6.38
CA ALA A 162 -19.92 13.17 7.03
C ALA A 162 -18.93 14.29 7.43
N LEU A 163 -18.77 15.31 6.58
CA LEU A 163 -17.95 16.49 6.91
C LEU A 163 -18.54 17.27 8.10
N LYS A 164 -19.86 17.45 8.15
CA LYS A 164 -20.56 18.09 9.28
C LYS A 164 -20.38 17.30 10.59
N ALA A 165 -20.29 15.97 10.51
CA ALA A 165 -19.95 15.10 11.64
C ALA A 165 -18.47 15.17 12.06
N GLY A 166 -17.63 15.95 11.38
CA GLY A 166 -16.22 16.15 11.71
C GLY A 166 -15.27 15.11 11.13
N TYR A 167 -15.74 14.22 10.25
CA TYR A 167 -14.95 13.13 9.69
C TYR A 167 -13.98 13.61 8.61
N VAL A 168 -12.90 12.83 8.41
CA VAL A 168 -12.07 12.89 7.20
C VAL A 168 -12.76 12.05 6.14
N VAL A 169 -13.26 12.69 5.09
CA VAL A 169 -13.97 11.98 4.01
C VAL A 169 -12.98 11.60 2.91
N ASN A 170 -12.85 10.29 2.69
CA ASN A 170 -11.90 9.69 1.78
C ASN A 170 -12.57 9.15 0.51
N ARG A 171 -11.82 9.15 -0.59
CA ARG A 171 -12.19 8.46 -1.81
C ARG A 171 -11.14 7.42 -2.18
N TYR A 172 -11.59 6.18 -2.33
CA TYR A 172 -10.83 5.10 -2.96
C TYR A 172 -10.73 5.34 -4.48
N ASP A 173 -9.52 5.28 -5.00
CA ASP A 173 -9.20 5.28 -6.43
C ASP A 173 -8.13 4.23 -6.73
N ILE A 174 -8.12 3.72 -7.96
CA ILE A 174 -7.10 2.79 -8.46
C ILE A 174 -6.66 3.20 -9.85
N TYR A 175 -5.40 3.62 -10.01
CA TYR A 175 -4.84 4.03 -11.31
C TYR A 175 -3.92 2.98 -11.93
N THR A 176 -3.66 1.89 -11.21
CA THR A 176 -2.85 0.78 -11.72
C THR A 176 -3.61 -0.10 -12.70
N ASP A 177 -4.91 -0.33 -12.51
CA ASP A 177 -5.62 -1.35 -13.28
C ASP A 177 -6.17 -0.79 -14.60
N ILE A 178 -5.90 -1.50 -15.70
CA ILE A 178 -6.40 -1.20 -17.04
C ILE A 178 -7.02 -2.45 -17.67
N ALA A 179 -8.24 -2.34 -18.18
CA ALA A 179 -8.97 -3.43 -18.79
C ALA A 179 -8.41 -3.74 -20.18
N GLY A 180 -8.06 -5.01 -20.42
CA GLY A 180 -7.77 -5.51 -21.75
C GLY A 180 -9.03 -6.00 -22.48
N PRO A 181 -8.90 -6.56 -23.70
CA PRO A 181 -10.03 -6.84 -24.58
C PRO A 181 -11.07 -7.78 -23.96
N GLU A 182 -10.61 -8.85 -23.29
CA GLU A 182 -11.50 -9.81 -22.62
C GLU A 182 -12.31 -9.16 -21.49
N LEU A 183 -11.68 -8.28 -20.70
CA LEU A 183 -12.37 -7.59 -19.61
C LEU A 183 -13.30 -6.51 -20.13
N LEU A 184 -12.91 -5.79 -21.20
CA LEU A 184 -13.75 -4.81 -21.87
C LEU A 184 -14.99 -5.45 -22.51
N ALA A 185 -14.90 -6.69 -23.02
CA ALA A 185 -16.04 -7.42 -23.53
C ALA A 185 -17.12 -7.65 -22.45
N VAL A 186 -16.71 -7.75 -21.17
CA VAL A 186 -17.63 -7.91 -20.03
C VAL A 186 -18.03 -6.55 -19.43
N TRP A 187 -17.10 -5.60 -19.35
CA TRP A 187 -17.30 -4.30 -18.70
C TRP A 187 -17.92 -3.23 -19.60
N GLY A 188 -18.01 -3.49 -20.91
CA GLY A 188 -18.45 -2.54 -21.92
C GLY A 188 -17.40 -1.50 -22.29
N LYS A 189 -17.78 -0.62 -23.21
CA LYS A 189 -16.98 0.53 -23.67
C LYS A 189 -16.73 1.53 -22.52
N PRO A 190 -15.70 2.39 -22.61
CA PRO A 190 -15.51 3.50 -21.67
C PRO A 190 -16.81 4.31 -21.51
N ARG A 191 -17.20 4.59 -20.26
CA ARG A 191 -18.42 5.37 -19.98
C ARG A 191 -18.29 6.83 -20.40
N ASN A 192 -17.07 7.36 -20.35
CA ASN A 192 -16.67 8.68 -20.78
C ASN A 192 -15.14 8.71 -20.89
N GLU A 193 -14.61 9.85 -21.31
CA GLU A 193 -13.19 10.10 -21.51
C GLU A 193 -12.35 10.11 -20.21
N ASN A 194 -12.99 10.08 -19.05
CA ASN A 194 -12.36 10.01 -17.73
C ASN A 194 -12.29 8.58 -17.17
N ASP A 195 -12.85 7.58 -17.87
CA ASP A 195 -12.87 6.17 -17.44
C ASP A 195 -11.50 5.49 -17.64
N HIS A 196 -10.54 5.94 -16.83
CA HIS A 196 -9.14 5.52 -16.89
C HIS A 196 -8.94 4.04 -16.62
N ARG A 197 -9.94 3.25 -16.22
CA ARG A 197 -9.80 1.79 -16.11
C ARG A 197 -10.12 1.09 -17.42
N ARG A 198 -10.81 1.75 -18.35
CA ARG A 198 -11.19 1.20 -19.67
C ARG A 198 -10.42 1.83 -20.83
N ILE A 199 -9.61 2.87 -20.59
CA ILE A 199 -8.86 3.60 -21.61
C ILE A 199 -7.35 3.37 -21.49
N GLY A 200 -6.69 3.10 -22.61
CA GLY A 200 -5.23 3.09 -22.76
C GLY A 200 -4.60 1.70 -22.93
N TYR A 201 -5.40 0.62 -23.01
CA TYR A 201 -4.85 -0.69 -23.39
C TYR A 201 -4.67 -0.73 -24.91
N PRO A 202 -3.55 -1.27 -25.43
CA PRO A 202 -2.37 -1.75 -24.70
C PRO A 202 -1.33 -0.64 -24.43
N ASP A 203 -1.49 0.55 -25.04
CA ASP A 203 -0.47 1.59 -25.14
C ASP A 203 0.11 2.11 -23.82
N GLU A 204 -0.66 2.07 -22.72
CA GLU A 204 -0.24 2.57 -21.40
C GLU A 204 0.10 1.42 -20.43
N CYS A 205 0.10 0.17 -20.88
CA CYS A 205 0.44 -0.97 -20.04
C CYS A 205 1.93 -0.98 -19.68
N PHE A 206 2.27 -1.46 -18.50
CA PHE A 206 3.61 -1.93 -18.20
C PHE A 206 3.99 -3.03 -19.20
N ILE A 207 5.08 -2.85 -19.92
CA ILE A 207 5.61 -3.85 -20.86
C ILE A 207 6.79 -4.56 -20.20
N ARG A 208 6.74 -5.89 -20.15
CA ARG A 208 7.83 -6.73 -19.65
C ARG A 208 8.99 -6.80 -20.65
N ARG A 209 10.10 -7.35 -20.20
CA ARG A 209 11.29 -7.61 -21.03
C ARG A 209 10.97 -8.46 -22.26
N ASP A 210 10.06 -9.41 -22.14
CA ASP A 210 9.60 -10.29 -23.24
C ASP A 210 8.64 -9.58 -24.22
N GLY A 211 8.41 -8.27 -24.07
CA GLY A 211 7.49 -7.49 -24.90
C GLY A 211 6.02 -7.62 -24.50
N THR A 212 5.67 -8.48 -23.52
CA THR A 212 4.28 -8.70 -23.14
C THR A 212 3.77 -7.65 -22.14
N PRO A 213 2.49 -7.25 -22.23
CA PRO A 213 1.85 -6.45 -21.19
C PRO A 213 1.81 -7.20 -19.84
N ARG A 214 2.06 -6.48 -18.75
CA ARG A 214 2.05 -7.01 -17.38
C ARG A 214 0.60 -7.20 -16.89
N PRO A 215 0.07 -8.43 -16.68
CA PRO A 215 -1.16 -8.68 -15.95
C PRO A 215 -1.19 -8.00 -14.60
N GLY A 216 -2.40 -7.58 -14.26
CA GLY A 216 -2.79 -7.06 -12.97
C GLY A 216 -3.75 -7.99 -12.26
N PHE A 217 -4.67 -7.39 -11.52
CA PHE A 217 -5.66 -8.09 -10.72
C PHE A 217 -6.63 -8.91 -11.58
N ALA A 218 -7.10 -10.05 -11.05
CA ALA A 218 -8.09 -10.89 -11.70
C ALA A 218 -9.49 -10.57 -11.16
N TYR A 219 -10.36 -9.98 -11.98
CA TYR A 219 -11.72 -9.65 -11.58
C TYR A 219 -12.66 -10.86 -11.79
N PRO A 220 -13.57 -11.15 -10.86
CA PRO A 220 -14.59 -12.18 -11.07
C PRO A 220 -15.57 -11.75 -12.17
N VAL A 221 -15.94 -12.70 -13.04
CA VAL A 221 -16.93 -12.49 -14.11
C VAL A 221 -18.29 -12.19 -13.47
N GLY A 222 -18.90 -11.05 -13.85
CA GLY A 222 -20.15 -10.56 -13.26
C GLY A 222 -19.98 -9.49 -12.18
N ALA A 223 -18.74 -9.22 -11.73
CA ALA A 223 -18.49 -8.04 -10.90
C ALA A 223 -18.66 -6.77 -11.73
N ARG A 224 -19.62 -5.92 -11.34
CA ARG A 224 -19.63 -4.50 -11.73
C ARG A 224 -18.65 -3.77 -10.81
N ASP A 225 -17.67 -3.10 -11.41
CA ASP A 225 -16.62 -2.33 -10.72
C ASP A 225 -15.74 -3.12 -9.72
N GLY A 226 -15.76 -4.45 -9.76
CA GLY A 226 -14.80 -5.31 -9.06
C GLY A 226 -15.27 -5.96 -7.76
N VAL A 227 -16.57 -5.88 -7.46
CA VAL A 227 -17.19 -6.64 -6.35
C VAL A 227 -18.06 -7.75 -6.91
N ASP A 228 -17.80 -8.99 -6.52
CA ASP A 228 -18.76 -10.08 -6.69
C ASP A 228 -19.69 -10.11 -5.47
N PRO A 229 -20.94 -9.64 -5.58
CA PRO A 229 -21.87 -9.58 -4.44
C PRO A 229 -22.27 -10.97 -3.92
N LYS A 230 -21.89 -12.06 -4.59
CA LYS A 230 -22.30 -13.43 -4.23
C LYS A 230 -21.14 -14.36 -3.89
N GLY A 231 -19.91 -13.86 -3.82
CA GLY A 231 -18.73 -14.67 -3.44
C GLY A 231 -18.54 -15.92 -4.30
N ARG A 232 -18.99 -15.90 -5.55
CA ARG A 232 -18.98 -17.09 -6.42
C ARG A 232 -17.55 -17.39 -6.83
N LYS A 233 -17.15 -18.66 -6.73
CA LYS A 233 -15.91 -19.22 -7.29
C LYS A 233 -15.97 -19.27 -8.84
N GLY A 234 -16.40 -18.19 -9.49
CA GLY A 234 -16.58 -18.11 -10.93
C GLY A 234 -15.27 -17.88 -11.69
N ARG A 235 -15.36 -17.92 -13.03
CA ARG A 235 -14.28 -17.51 -13.94
C ARG A 235 -13.78 -16.12 -13.56
N ARG A 236 -12.46 -15.90 -13.61
CA ARG A 236 -11.84 -14.60 -13.36
C ARG A 236 -11.09 -14.14 -14.60
N ILE A 237 -11.24 -12.86 -14.96
CA ILE A 237 -10.58 -12.22 -16.10
C ILE A 237 -9.53 -11.25 -15.56
N ARG A 238 -8.31 -11.33 -16.08
CA ARG A 238 -7.22 -10.45 -15.65
C ARG A 238 -7.29 -9.09 -16.35
N CYS A 239 -7.13 -8.03 -15.56
CA CYS A 239 -6.72 -6.73 -16.10
C CYS A 239 -5.20 -6.72 -16.34
N TYR A 240 -4.69 -5.58 -16.78
CA TYR A 240 -3.27 -5.29 -16.91
C TYR A 240 -2.88 -4.16 -15.96
N ASN A 241 -1.58 -4.00 -15.72
CA ASN A 241 -1.05 -2.88 -14.95
C ASN A 241 -0.68 -1.73 -15.89
N ARG A 242 -1.21 -0.53 -15.65
CA ARG A 242 -0.75 0.73 -16.24
C ARG A 242 0.65 1.08 -15.76
N CYS A 243 1.51 1.45 -16.70
CA CYS A 243 2.84 1.99 -16.45
C CYS A 243 2.75 3.22 -15.53
N SER A 244 3.59 3.29 -14.49
CA SER A 244 3.54 4.40 -13.52
C SER A 244 3.78 5.77 -14.16
N ALA A 245 4.62 5.84 -15.20
CA ALA A 245 4.81 7.03 -16.02
C ALA A 245 3.52 7.55 -16.68
N CYS A 246 2.51 6.71 -16.85
CA CYS A 246 1.25 7.08 -17.50
C CYS A 246 0.13 7.44 -16.51
N LYS A 247 0.33 7.31 -15.20
CA LYS A 247 -0.74 7.46 -14.19
C LYS A 247 -1.05 8.91 -13.84
N LEU A 248 -0.03 9.77 -13.73
CA LEU A 248 -0.18 11.12 -13.20
C LEU A 248 -1.17 11.97 -14.02
N LYS A 249 -1.20 11.81 -15.35
CA LYS A 249 -2.16 12.51 -16.21
C LYS A 249 -3.63 12.20 -15.85
N TRP A 250 -3.92 10.95 -15.48
CA TRP A 250 -5.26 10.52 -15.11
C TRP A 250 -5.65 11.08 -13.75
N LEU A 251 -4.71 11.11 -12.81
CA LEU A 251 -4.92 11.71 -11.50
C LEU A 251 -5.20 13.22 -11.63
N LYS A 252 -4.41 13.92 -12.46
CA LYS A 252 -4.59 15.34 -12.79
C LYS A 252 -5.96 15.63 -13.42
N ARG A 253 -6.44 14.72 -14.27
CA ARG A 253 -7.74 14.82 -14.92
C ARG A 253 -8.91 14.54 -13.96
N ASN A 254 -8.82 13.47 -13.18
CA ASN A 254 -9.98 12.89 -12.51
C ASN A 254 -10.19 13.40 -11.08
N VAL A 255 -9.14 13.85 -10.39
CA VAL A 255 -9.25 14.27 -8.98
C VAL A 255 -9.86 15.67 -8.82
N PRO A 256 -9.39 16.73 -9.51
CA PRO A 256 -9.87 18.09 -9.25
C PRO A 256 -11.40 18.27 -9.34
N PRO A 257 -12.11 17.68 -10.34
CA PRO A 257 -13.56 17.76 -10.40
C PRO A 257 -14.27 17.19 -9.16
N GLN A 258 -13.70 16.15 -8.57
CA GLN A 258 -14.28 15.47 -7.42
C GLN A 258 -13.99 16.20 -6.10
N LEU A 259 -12.95 17.04 -6.04
CA LEU A 259 -12.68 17.85 -4.84
C LEU A 259 -13.81 18.82 -4.54
N ARG A 260 -14.56 19.26 -5.57
CA ARG A 260 -15.77 20.08 -5.41
C ARG A 260 -16.87 19.41 -4.59
N LEU A 261 -16.82 18.08 -4.41
CA LEU A 261 -17.75 17.34 -3.56
C LEU A 261 -17.38 17.43 -2.07
N GLY A 262 -16.17 17.88 -1.73
CA GLY A 262 -15.71 18.05 -0.35
C GLY A 262 -14.79 16.93 0.18
N TYR A 263 -14.28 16.04 -0.67
CA TYR A 263 -13.29 15.05 -0.25
C TYR A 263 -12.03 15.71 0.34
N THR A 264 -11.59 15.22 1.49
CA THR A 264 -10.39 15.70 2.19
C THR A 264 -9.24 14.70 2.14
N ALA A 265 -9.51 13.47 1.70
CA ALA A 265 -8.55 12.39 1.62
C ALA A 265 -8.71 11.56 0.32
N ARG A 266 -7.59 10.97 -0.10
CA ARG A 266 -7.50 10.08 -1.25
C ARG A 266 -6.66 8.86 -0.91
N PHE A 267 -7.23 7.70 -1.19
CA PHE A 267 -6.55 6.42 -1.16
C PHE A 267 -6.27 5.97 -2.60
N ILE A 268 -5.00 5.84 -2.96
CA ILE A 268 -4.58 5.36 -4.28
C ILE A 268 -4.11 3.92 -4.15
N ASP A 269 -4.95 2.99 -4.59
CA ASP A 269 -4.73 1.56 -4.36
C ASP A 269 -3.46 1.01 -5.01
N VAL A 270 -2.90 -0.03 -4.40
CA VAL A 270 -1.76 -0.87 -4.79
C VAL A 270 -0.38 -0.20 -4.98
N GLU A 271 -0.29 1.13 -5.01
CA GLU A 271 0.95 1.84 -5.37
C GLU A 271 2.11 1.54 -4.42
N THR A 272 1.85 1.37 -3.12
CA THR A 272 2.88 0.98 -2.13
C THR A 272 2.86 -0.49 -1.72
N ALA A 273 1.95 -1.27 -2.30
CA ALA A 273 1.82 -2.70 -2.10
C ALA A 273 2.66 -3.49 -3.11
N LYS A 274 2.47 -3.17 -4.40
CA LYS A 274 3.16 -3.82 -5.50
C LYS A 274 4.63 -3.48 -5.50
N SER A 275 5.47 -4.50 -5.66
CA SER A 275 6.91 -4.32 -5.88
C SER A 275 7.19 -3.37 -7.06
N LEU A 276 8.33 -2.70 -6.99
CA LEU A 276 8.86 -1.89 -8.09
C LEU A 276 9.14 -2.76 -9.32
N ALA A 277 8.94 -2.19 -10.50
CA ALA A 277 9.15 -2.89 -11.76
C ALA A 277 9.76 -2.00 -12.84
N GLU A 278 10.20 -2.64 -13.91
CA GLU A 278 10.69 -1.98 -15.11
C GLU A 278 9.60 -2.00 -16.19
N CYS A 279 9.52 -0.96 -17.01
CA CYS A 279 8.72 -0.97 -18.23
C CYS A 279 9.64 -0.92 -19.44
N TYR A 280 9.52 -1.87 -20.36
CA TYR A 280 10.30 -1.98 -21.61
C TYR A 280 9.57 -1.40 -22.83
N SER A 281 8.47 -0.68 -22.62
CA SER A 281 7.79 0.04 -23.68
C SER A 281 8.73 1.07 -24.31
N PRO A 282 8.78 1.20 -25.65
CA PRO A 282 9.52 2.28 -26.29
C PRO A 282 8.89 3.66 -26.01
N LYS A 283 7.59 3.73 -25.71
CA LYS A 283 6.87 5.00 -25.48
C LYS A 283 7.04 5.55 -24.05
N HIS A 284 7.25 4.67 -23.07
CA HIS A 284 7.36 5.04 -21.65
C HIS A 284 8.30 4.09 -20.89
N PRO A 285 9.58 3.99 -21.31
CA PRO A 285 10.54 3.13 -20.65
C PRO A 285 10.85 3.64 -19.24
N LEU A 286 10.94 2.74 -18.27
CA LEU A 286 11.35 3.12 -16.91
C LEU A 286 12.11 2.01 -16.16
N THR A 287 13.05 2.42 -15.30
CA THR A 287 13.73 1.58 -14.30
C THR A 287 12.88 1.42 -13.04
N ARG A 288 13.25 0.53 -12.11
CA ARG A 288 12.57 0.42 -10.80
C ARG A 288 12.65 1.70 -9.97
N THR A 289 13.76 2.43 -10.08
CA THR A 289 13.95 3.75 -9.46
C THR A 289 12.97 4.78 -10.01
N GLN A 290 12.85 4.84 -11.34
CA GLN A 290 11.89 5.73 -12.01
C GLN A 290 10.44 5.33 -11.74
N ASP A 291 10.15 4.03 -11.59
CA ASP A 291 8.83 3.55 -11.15
C ASP A 291 8.47 4.13 -9.79
N ARG A 292 9.37 3.99 -8.82
CA ARG A 292 9.21 4.51 -7.46
C ARG A 292 8.98 6.02 -7.48
N GLU A 293 9.78 6.76 -8.23
CA GLU A 293 9.66 8.22 -8.36
C GLU A 293 8.33 8.62 -9.00
N ALA A 294 7.91 7.97 -10.08
CA ALA A 294 6.63 8.23 -10.73
C ALA A 294 5.43 7.94 -9.79
N ARG A 295 5.54 6.94 -8.92
CA ARG A 295 4.52 6.67 -7.89
C ARG A 295 4.52 7.72 -6.78
N ILE A 296 5.69 8.17 -6.32
CA ILE A 296 5.80 9.28 -5.35
C ILE A 296 5.15 10.56 -5.91
N GLN A 297 5.35 10.86 -7.20
CA GLN A 297 4.73 12.02 -7.87
C GLN A 297 3.20 12.01 -7.82
N LEU A 298 2.55 10.84 -7.75
CA LEU A 298 1.10 10.76 -7.55
C LEU A 298 0.71 11.34 -6.19
N PHE A 299 1.44 10.98 -5.14
CA PHE A 299 1.20 11.44 -3.78
C PHE A 299 1.55 12.90 -3.60
N ASP A 300 2.66 13.36 -4.20
CA ASP A 300 3.04 14.77 -4.16
C ASP A 300 2.01 15.66 -4.86
N TYR A 301 1.44 15.22 -5.98
CA TYR A 301 0.36 15.95 -6.64
C TYR A 301 -0.90 16.02 -5.77
N LEU A 302 -1.30 14.93 -5.11
CA LEU A 302 -2.45 14.96 -4.21
C LEU A 302 -2.21 15.87 -2.99
N ARG A 303 -1.00 15.87 -2.45
CA ARG A 303 -0.58 16.78 -1.39
C ARG A 303 -0.64 18.24 -1.83
N SER A 304 -0.22 18.55 -3.05
CA SER A 304 -0.32 19.91 -3.58
C SER A 304 -1.78 20.37 -3.79
N LEU A 305 -2.74 19.45 -3.77
CA LEU A 305 -4.18 19.75 -3.74
C LEU A 305 -4.76 19.77 -2.30
N GLY A 306 -3.91 19.73 -1.27
CA GLY A 306 -4.32 19.73 0.13
C GLY A 306 -4.98 18.43 0.60
N GLN A 307 -4.83 17.32 -0.14
CA GLN A 307 -5.45 16.05 0.19
C GLN A 307 -4.59 15.21 1.15
N ILE A 308 -5.22 14.61 2.15
CA ILE A 308 -4.61 13.52 2.90
C ILE A 308 -4.44 12.32 1.96
N CYS A 309 -3.20 11.96 1.69
CA CYS A 309 -2.82 10.88 0.79
C CYS A 309 -2.55 9.55 1.51
N SER A 310 -2.99 8.44 0.92
CA SER A 310 -2.71 7.07 1.35
C SER A 310 -2.65 6.09 0.18
N SER A 311 -2.15 4.88 0.47
CA SER A 311 -2.08 3.76 -0.46
C SER A 311 -2.11 2.43 0.30
N GLU A 312 -2.35 1.35 -0.43
CA GLU A 312 -2.24 -0.01 0.07
C GLU A 312 -0.77 -0.34 0.39
N GLY A 313 -0.54 -0.97 1.53
CA GLY A 313 0.75 -1.50 1.91
C GLY A 313 1.55 -0.59 2.81
N GLY A 314 2.87 -0.61 2.64
CA GLY A 314 3.76 -0.17 3.72
C GLY A 314 5.18 0.16 3.30
N ALA A 315 5.47 0.21 2.00
CA ALA A 315 6.84 0.37 1.54
C ALA A 315 7.43 1.72 2.00
N ASP A 316 8.58 1.68 2.69
CA ASP A 316 9.21 2.83 3.33
C ASP A 316 9.54 3.97 2.35
N TRP A 317 9.79 3.63 1.09
CA TRP A 317 10.11 4.62 0.07
C TRP A 317 9.02 5.67 -0.11
N ALA A 318 7.75 5.35 0.18
CA ALA A 318 6.63 6.28 0.09
C ALA A 318 6.30 6.97 1.41
N ALA A 319 6.88 6.54 2.54
CA ALA A 319 6.42 6.93 3.87
C ALA A 319 6.50 8.45 4.12
N HIS A 320 7.42 9.17 3.47
CA HIS A 320 7.53 10.62 3.56
C HIS A 320 6.38 11.36 2.86
N ALA A 321 5.75 10.75 1.86
CA ALA A 321 4.66 11.34 1.06
C ALA A 321 3.25 10.92 1.55
N LEU A 322 3.13 9.82 2.29
CA LEU A 322 1.84 9.31 2.79
C LEU A 322 1.49 9.81 4.21
N HIS A 323 0.20 9.93 4.52
CA HIS A 323 -0.28 10.34 5.86
C HIS A 323 -0.77 9.17 6.70
N TYR A 324 -1.30 8.15 6.04
CA TYR A 324 -1.65 6.86 6.61
C TYR A 324 -1.42 5.78 5.55
N GLN A 325 -1.54 4.53 5.96
CA GLN A 325 -1.38 3.36 5.11
C GLN A 325 -2.44 2.32 5.48
N GLU A 326 -2.96 1.59 4.50
CA GLU A 326 -3.89 0.49 4.74
C GLU A 326 -3.21 -0.85 4.46
N GLY A 327 -3.24 -1.77 5.41
CA GLY A 327 -2.70 -3.12 5.23
C GLY A 327 -1.19 -3.29 5.46
N SER A 328 -0.48 -2.32 6.04
CA SER A 328 0.95 -2.48 6.40
C SER A 328 1.20 -3.61 7.40
N LEU A 329 0.16 -4.00 8.16
CA LEU A 329 0.17 -5.13 9.10
C LEU A 329 -0.37 -6.44 8.49
N THR A 330 -0.72 -6.44 7.20
CA THR A 330 -1.20 -7.64 6.51
C THR A 330 -0.02 -8.56 6.21
N LEU A 331 0.27 -9.45 7.15
CA LEU A 331 1.40 -10.38 7.13
C LEU A 331 1.12 -11.67 6.31
N ASN A 332 0.53 -11.54 5.12
CA ASN A 332 0.12 -12.69 4.29
C ASN A 332 1.23 -13.74 4.05
N HIS A 333 2.51 -13.36 4.12
CA HIS A 333 3.67 -14.27 3.96
C HIS A 333 4.19 -14.85 5.28
N PHE A 334 3.92 -14.22 6.44
CA PHE A 334 4.35 -14.70 7.76
C PHE A 334 3.25 -15.46 8.51
N GLY A 335 2.14 -15.76 7.82
CA GLY A 335 0.94 -16.35 8.38
C GLY A 335 0.00 -15.27 8.90
N ALA A 336 -1.28 -15.38 8.57
CA ALA A 336 -2.30 -14.72 9.37
C ALA A 336 -2.17 -15.26 10.80
N LEU A 337 -1.99 -14.37 11.79
CA LEU A 337 -2.09 -14.77 13.19
C LEU A 337 -3.47 -15.41 13.39
N PRO A 338 -3.56 -16.68 13.80
CA PRO A 338 -4.86 -17.29 14.12
C PRO A 338 -5.58 -16.41 15.15
N GLY A 339 -6.75 -15.89 14.81
CA GLY A 339 -7.54 -15.01 15.67
C GLY A 339 -7.50 -13.51 15.32
N ILE A 340 -6.62 -13.05 14.42
CA ILE A 340 -6.73 -11.69 13.85
C ILE A 340 -7.52 -11.79 12.54
N TYR A 341 -8.84 -11.70 12.66
CA TYR A 341 -9.74 -11.58 11.53
C TYR A 341 -9.98 -10.11 11.21
N VAL A 342 -9.52 -9.66 10.04
CA VAL A 342 -9.87 -8.35 9.48
C VAL A 342 -11.08 -8.55 8.57
N GLY A 343 -12.29 -8.44 9.14
CA GLY A 343 -13.53 -8.40 8.35
C GLY A 343 -14.86 -8.61 9.12
N THR A 344 -15.67 -7.55 9.14
CA THR A 344 -17.16 -7.42 9.32
C THR A 344 -17.82 -7.77 10.67
N ALA A 345 -18.56 -6.78 11.19
CA ALA A 345 -19.34 -6.69 12.45
C ALA A 345 -20.54 -7.67 12.58
N PRO A 346 -21.25 -7.76 13.74
CA PRO A 346 -21.08 -7.03 15.02
C PRO A 346 -20.69 -7.91 16.24
N PHE A 347 -19.94 -7.29 17.18
CA PHE A 347 -19.66 -7.57 18.61
C PHE A 347 -19.57 -9.05 19.10
N ASP A 348 -18.51 -9.51 19.78
CA ASP A 348 -17.89 -8.93 20.98
C ASP A 348 -16.40 -8.59 20.82
N LEU A 349 -16.06 -7.32 21.02
CA LEU A 349 -14.67 -6.91 21.21
C LEU A 349 -14.27 -7.24 22.67
N PRO A 350 -13.07 -7.81 22.91
CA PRO A 350 -12.62 -8.05 24.28
C PRO A 350 -12.66 -6.77 25.10
N GLU A 351 -13.08 -6.85 26.36
CA GLU A 351 -13.25 -5.69 27.25
C GLU A 351 -11.95 -4.85 27.37
N SER A 352 -10.78 -5.48 27.22
CA SER A 352 -9.47 -4.83 27.17
C SER A 352 -9.28 -3.91 25.95
N TYR A 353 -9.88 -4.25 24.81
CA TYR A 353 -9.86 -3.45 23.59
C TYR A 353 -10.80 -2.24 23.70
N VAL A 354 -11.93 -2.39 24.38
CA VAL A 354 -12.88 -1.30 24.62
C VAL A 354 -12.32 -0.29 25.62
N LYS A 355 -11.69 -0.77 26.71
CA LYS A 355 -11.06 0.09 27.74
C LYS A 355 -9.95 0.98 27.20
N THR A 356 -9.19 0.51 26.20
CA THR A 356 -8.07 1.27 25.61
C THR A 356 -8.49 2.32 24.58
N GLN A 357 -9.72 2.26 24.06
CA GLN A 357 -10.24 3.22 23.07
C GLN A 357 -11.05 4.37 23.70
N LEU A 358 -11.61 4.16 24.89
CA LEU A 358 -12.55 5.11 25.51
C LEU A 358 -11.94 6.00 26.60
N ASP A 359 -10.76 5.68 27.12
CA ASP A 359 -10.08 6.52 28.10
C ASP A 359 -8.56 6.60 27.81
N PRO A 360 -8.07 7.70 27.21
CA PRO A 360 -6.67 7.84 26.83
C PRO A 360 -5.79 8.41 27.97
N THR A 361 -6.17 8.23 29.24
CA THR A 361 -5.32 8.60 30.38
C THR A 361 -4.16 7.63 30.58
#